data_AF-A0A821H8V9-F1
#
_entry.id   AF-A0A821H8V9-F1
#
_cell.length_a   1.000
_cell.length_b   1.000
_cell.length_c   1.000
_cell.angle_alpha   90.00
_cell.angle_beta   90.00
_cell.angle_gamma   90.00
#
_symmetry.space_group_name_H-M   'P 1'
#
loop_
_entity.id
_entity.type
_entity.pdbx_description
1 polymer ?
#
loop_
_entity_poly.entity_id
_entity_poly.type
_entity_poly.pdbx_seq_one_letter_code
_entity_poly.pdbx_strand_id
1 'polypeptide(L)'
;MLINPTNVPDNLTLKSGTRDPQFQAFHLQENDIVLNIIDTPGLFEHSNNEVDIRDNDMILKTIGICISMEITKFHVICFCVSLTTGISREDIQSLSLLIDYLGPEASKNSCLIITRCESIGEGQRETLKKELMEDAYFKQ
;
A
#
# COMPACT_ATOMS: atom_id res chain seq x y z
N MET A 1 -19.40 4.09 -13.43
CA MET A 1 -20.01 4.12 -12.08
C MET A 1 -18.90 3.84 -11.09
N LEU A 2 -18.65 4.75 -10.15
CA LEU A 2 -17.66 4.53 -9.10
C LEU A 2 -18.17 3.38 -8.20
N ILE A 3 -17.34 2.35 -8.05
CA ILE A 3 -17.60 1.24 -7.13
C ILE A 3 -17.67 1.82 -5.72
N ASN A 4 -18.64 1.38 -4.90
CA ASN A 4 -18.69 1.80 -3.51
C ASN A 4 -17.35 1.46 -2.83
N PRO A 5 -16.56 2.44 -2.35
CA PRO A 5 -15.25 2.18 -1.76
C PRO A 5 -15.35 1.45 -0.41
N THR A 6 -16.55 1.34 0.16
CA THR A 6 -16.83 0.54 1.37
C THR A 6 -17.42 -0.84 1.06
N ASN A 7 -17.45 -1.23 -0.21
CA ASN A 7 -17.94 -2.55 -0.61
C ASN A 7 -17.03 -3.64 -0.04
N VAL A 8 -17.59 -4.47 0.85
CA VAL A 8 -16.92 -5.69 1.32
C VAL A 8 -17.18 -6.76 0.26
N PRO A 9 -16.15 -7.30 -0.41
CA PRO A 9 -16.35 -8.32 -1.42
C PRO A 9 -16.98 -9.58 -0.81
N ASP A 10 -17.95 -10.17 -1.51
CA ASP A 10 -18.64 -11.40 -1.08
C ASP A 10 -17.67 -12.57 -0.85
N ASN A 11 -16.53 -12.55 -1.55
CA ASN A 11 -15.43 -13.51 -1.39
C ASN A 11 -14.13 -12.78 -1.05
N LEU A 12 -13.61 -13.04 0.15
CA LEU A 12 -12.26 -12.61 0.54
C LEU A 12 -11.23 -13.50 -0.17
N THR A 13 -10.56 -12.95 -1.17
CA THR A 13 -9.40 -13.58 -1.81
C THR A 13 -8.13 -13.09 -1.13
N LEU A 14 -7.18 -14.01 -0.89
CA LEU A 14 -5.82 -13.67 -0.42
C LEU A 14 -5.00 -12.94 -1.48
N LYS A 15 -5.43 -12.97 -2.74
CA LYS A 15 -4.75 -12.34 -3.86
C LYS A 15 -5.30 -10.93 -4.06
N SER A 16 -4.43 -9.93 -3.89
CA SER A 16 -4.65 -8.60 -4.46
C SER A 16 -4.59 -8.73 -5.98
N GLY A 17 -5.66 -8.30 -6.66
CA GLY A 17 -5.82 -8.46 -8.10
C GLY A 17 -5.33 -7.26 -8.93
N THR A 18 -4.72 -6.25 -8.31
CA THR A 18 -4.31 -5.03 -9.00
C THR A 18 -3.13 -5.30 -9.92
N ARG A 19 -3.43 -5.47 -11.22
CA ARG A 19 -2.43 -5.69 -12.27
C ARG A 19 -1.86 -4.41 -12.84
N ASP A 20 -2.67 -3.39 -13.02
CA ASP A 20 -2.21 -2.10 -13.50
C ASP A 20 -2.57 -1.04 -12.46
N PRO A 21 -1.73 -0.01 -12.27
CA PRO A 21 -2.03 1.07 -11.34
C PRO A 21 -3.43 1.65 -11.57
N GLN A 22 -4.21 1.79 -10.51
CA GLN A 22 -5.56 2.34 -10.54
C GLN A 22 -5.60 3.70 -9.86
N PHE A 23 -6.16 4.70 -10.56
CA PHE A 23 -6.30 6.06 -10.06
C PHE A 23 -7.72 6.33 -9.60
N GLN A 24 -7.86 6.88 -8.40
CA GLN A 24 -9.14 7.27 -7.83
C GLN A 24 -9.02 8.67 -7.22
N ALA A 25 -9.96 9.55 -7.57
CA ALA A 25 -10.02 10.90 -7.05
C ALA A 25 -11.30 11.09 -6.22
N PHE A 26 -11.15 11.63 -5.02
CA PHE A 26 -12.25 11.90 -4.10
C PHE A 26 -12.25 13.38 -3.74
N HIS A 27 -13.40 14.04 -3.89
CA HIS A 27 -13.57 15.43 -3.44
C HIS A 27 -14.13 15.44 -2.00
N LEU A 28 -13.38 16.04 -1.08
CA LEU A 28 -13.73 16.17 0.32
C LEU A 28 -14.44 17.53 0.52
N GLN A 29 -15.77 17.50 0.52
CA GLN A 29 -16.63 18.69 0.52
C GLN A 29 -16.35 19.65 1.69
N GLU A 30 -15.98 19.14 2.86
CA GLU A 30 -15.78 19.96 4.07
C GLU A 30 -14.56 20.88 3.98
N ASN A 31 -13.55 20.52 3.18
CA ASN A 31 -12.27 21.25 3.13
C ASN A 31 -11.90 21.74 1.72
N ASP A 32 -12.73 21.50 0.71
CA ASP A 32 -12.44 21.72 -0.71
C ASP A 32 -11.08 21.11 -1.14
N ILE A 33 -10.83 19.89 -0.68
CA ILE A 33 -9.61 19.13 -0.98
C ILE A 33 -9.96 17.99 -1.94
N VAL A 34 -9.10 17.80 -2.96
CA VAL A 34 -9.14 16.60 -3.81
C VAL A 34 -8.08 15.62 -3.30
N LEU A 35 -8.52 14.44 -2.88
CA LEU A 35 -7.67 13.31 -2.52
C LEU A 35 -7.49 12.39 -3.73
N ASN A 36 -6.27 12.27 -4.23
CA ASN A 36 -5.92 11.32 -5.28
C ASN A 36 -5.23 10.10 -4.66
N ILE A 37 -5.81 8.93 -4.87
CA ILE A 37 -5.29 7.63 -4.42
C ILE A 37 -4.85 6.85 -5.66
N ILE A 38 -3.65 6.28 -5.58
CA ILE A 38 -3.10 5.40 -6.59
C ILE A 38 -2.88 4.05 -5.95
N ASP A 39 -3.66 3.07 -6.39
CA ASP A 39 -3.46 1.67 -6.00
C ASP A 39 -2.49 1.03 -7.00
N THR A 40 -1.36 0.52 -6.52
CA THR A 40 -0.31 -0.05 -7.36
C THR A 40 -0.30 -1.57 -7.28
N PRO A 41 0.15 -2.27 -8.34
CA PRO A 41 0.46 -3.69 -8.24
C PRO A 41 1.50 -3.95 -7.15
N GLY A 42 1.38 -5.09 -6.47
CA GLY A 42 2.40 -5.55 -5.53
C GLY A 42 3.64 -6.06 -6.27
N LEU A 43 4.83 -5.79 -5.73
CA LEU A 43 6.04 -6.50 -6.14
C LEU A 43 5.95 -7.97 -5.68
N PHE A 44 6.70 -8.85 -6.35
CA PHE A 44 6.64 -10.30 -6.13
C PHE A 44 5.23 -10.87 -6.35
N GLU A 45 4.70 -10.68 -7.55
CA GLU A 45 3.36 -11.17 -7.91
C GLU A 45 3.23 -12.69 -7.73
N HIS A 46 2.11 -13.12 -7.14
CA HIS A 46 1.78 -14.53 -6.92
C HIS A 46 0.57 -14.95 -7.76
N SER A 47 0.80 -15.64 -8.88
CA SER A 47 -0.27 -16.21 -9.72
C SER A 47 -0.36 -17.74 -9.61
N ASN A 48 -1.54 -18.30 -9.90
CA ASN A 48 -1.69 -19.75 -10.05
C ASN A 48 -1.20 -20.24 -11.44
N ASN A 49 -0.95 -19.31 -12.36
CA ASN A 49 -0.36 -19.56 -13.67
C ASN A 49 1.00 -18.88 -13.74
N GLU A 50 2.08 -19.65 -13.77
CA GLU A 50 3.47 -19.14 -13.82
C GLU A 50 3.73 -18.22 -15.03
N VAL A 51 3.03 -18.46 -16.16
CA VAL A 51 3.12 -17.65 -17.39
C VAL A 51 2.64 -16.21 -17.19
N ASP A 52 1.93 -15.94 -16.09
CA ASP A 52 1.21 -14.70 -15.84
C ASP A 52 1.81 -13.92 -14.65
N ILE A 53 3.00 -14.31 -14.19
CA ILE A 53 3.77 -13.62 -13.14
C ILE A 53 4.74 -12.66 -13.81
N ARG A 54 4.63 -11.36 -13.51
CA ARG A 54 5.59 -10.36 -13.98
C ARG A 54 6.79 -10.33 -13.04
N ASP A 55 7.97 -10.08 -13.61
CA ASP A 55 9.14 -9.77 -12.81
C ASP A 55 9.02 -8.38 -12.17
N ASN A 56 9.81 -8.15 -11.11
CA ASN A 56 9.79 -6.89 -10.38
C ASN A 56 10.19 -5.70 -11.25
N ASP A 57 11.07 -5.87 -12.24
CA ASP A 57 11.51 -4.79 -13.13
C ASP A 57 10.35 -4.29 -14.01
N MET A 58 9.54 -5.21 -14.53
CA MET A 58 8.35 -4.90 -15.32
C MET A 58 7.27 -4.24 -14.46
N ILE A 59 7.07 -4.69 -13.23
CA ILE A 59 6.13 -4.09 -12.28
C ILE A 59 6.58 -2.67 -11.92
N LEU A 60 7.85 -2.50 -11.52
CA LEU A 60 8.42 -1.18 -11.21
C LEU A 60 8.34 -0.23 -12.38
N LYS A 61 8.60 -0.69 -13.61
CA LYS A 61 8.45 0.13 -14.82
C LYS A 61 7.01 0.55 -15.05
N THR A 62 6.04 -0.34 -14.82
CA THR A 62 4.61 -0.03 -14.94
C THR A 62 4.20 1.04 -13.92
N ILE A 63 4.64 0.89 -12.68
CA ILE A 63 4.46 1.88 -11.62
C ILE A 63 5.12 3.21 -12.02
N GLY A 64 6.37 3.19 -12.48
CA GLY A 64 7.11 4.39 -12.86
C GLY A 64 6.52 5.16 -14.03
N ILE A 65 6.03 4.48 -15.07
CA ILE A 65 5.34 5.13 -16.20
C ILE A 65 4.12 5.89 -15.67
N CYS A 66 3.27 5.21 -14.91
CA CYS A 66 2.09 5.77 -14.25
C CYS A 66 2.44 7.02 -13.43
N ILE A 67 3.48 6.93 -12.60
CA ILE A 67 3.92 8.02 -11.75
C ILE A 67 4.44 9.21 -12.57
N SER A 68 5.30 8.96 -13.55
CA SER A 68 5.93 9.99 -14.37
C SER A 68 4.96 10.79 -15.23
N MET A 69 3.82 10.17 -15.59
CA MET A 69 2.82 10.80 -16.46
C MET A 69 1.82 11.66 -15.69
N GLU A 70 1.45 11.27 -14.47
CA GLU A 70 0.31 11.86 -13.77
C GLU A 70 0.65 12.57 -12.46
N ILE A 71 1.88 12.42 -11.94
CA ILE A 71 2.22 12.82 -10.57
C ILE A 71 3.44 13.72 -10.53
N THR A 72 3.23 14.93 -10.04
CA THR A 72 4.32 15.89 -9.81
C THR A 72 4.92 15.78 -8.41
N LYS A 73 4.16 15.25 -7.44
CA LYS A 73 4.59 15.11 -6.04
C LYS A 73 3.76 14.05 -5.30
N PHE A 74 4.44 13.21 -4.51
CA PHE A 74 3.81 12.36 -3.51
C PHE A 74 3.67 13.09 -2.17
N HIS A 75 2.43 13.18 -1.68
CA HIS A 75 2.15 13.71 -0.35
C HIS A 75 2.33 12.65 0.73
N VAL A 76 1.90 11.42 0.46
CA VAL A 76 2.04 10.25 1.33
C VAL A 76 2.22 9.00 0.46
N ILE A 77 3.08 8.08 0.88
CA ILE A 77 3.20 6.73 0.32
C ILE A 77 2.79 5.73 1.41
N CYS A 78 1.81 4.89 1.12
CA CYS A 78 1.25 3.97 2.09
C CYS A 78 1.73 2.54 1.85
N PHE A 79 2.34 1.92 2.86
CA PHE A 79 2.71 0.51 2.85
C PHE A 79 1.71 -0.28 3.67
N CYS A 80 0.94 -1.14 3.00
CA CYS A 80 -0.10 -1.94 3.65
C CYS A 80 0.46 -3.29 4.08
N VAL A 81 0.37 -3.62 5.36
CA VAL A 81 0.79 -4.91 5.92
C VAL A 81 -0.37 -5.55 6.67
N SER A 82 -0.54 -6.86 6.57
CA SER A 82 -1.59 -7.57 7.32
C SER A 82 -1.07 -7.99 8.68
N LEU A 83 -1.79 -7.64 9.75
CA LEU A 83 -1.41 -7.99 11.11
C LEU A 83 -1.27 -9.52 11.29
N THR A 84 -2.14 -10.29 10.63
CA THR A 84 -2.17 -11.75 10.73
C THR A 84 -0.97 -12.44 10.11
N THR A 85 -0.36 -11.82 9.09
CA THR A 85 0.79 -12.39 8.37
C THR A 85 2.11 -11.76 8.79
N GLY A 86 2.07 -10.59 9.42
CA GLY A 86 3.25 -9.82 9.79
C GLY A 86 3.97 -9.24 8.57
N ILE A 87 5.23 -8.85 8.78
CA ILE A 87 6.13 -8.33 7.75
C ILE A 87 7.12 -9.44 7.39
N SER A 88 7.10 -9.87 6.14
CA SER A 88 8.03 -10.87 5.60
C SER A 88 9.31 -10.22 5.07
N ARG A 89 10.30 -11.05 4.71
CA ARG A 89 11.52 -10.57 4.03
C ARG A 89 11.20 -9.99 2.64
N GLU A 90 10.22 -10.55 1.94
CA GLU A 90 9.79 -10.07 0.62
C GLU A 90 9.14 -8.69 0.73
N ASP A 91 8.38 -8.42 1.81
CA ASP A 91 7.82 -7.09 2.06
C ASP A 91 8.91 -6.03 2.26
N ILE A 92 9.95 -6.36 3.05
CA ILE A 92 11.10 -5.48 3.28
C ILE A 92 11.87 -5.22 1.98
N GLN A 93 12.08 -6.27 1.16
CA GLN A 93 12.74 -6.15 -0.13
C GLN A 93 11.91 -5.32 -1.12
N SER A 94 10.59 -5.52 -1.14
CA SER A 94 9.66 -4.73 -1.96
C SER A 94 9.74 -3.25 -1.63
N LEU A 95 9.73 -2.94 -0.33
CA LEU A 95 9.86 -1.58 0.18
C LEU A 95 11.18 -0.94 -0.26
N SER A 96 12.29 -1.66 -0.11
CA SER A 96 13.62 -1.17 -0.54
C SER A 96 13.63 -0.87 -2.04
N LEU A 97 13.18 -1.82 -2.87
CA LEU A 97 13.15 -1.67 -4.32
C LEU A 97 12.28 -0.48 -4.75
N LEU A 98 11.11 -0.30 -4.13
CA LEU A 98 10.22 0.82 -4.46
C LEU A 98 10.85 2.17 -4.06
N ILE A 99 11.42 2.27 -2.86
CA ILE A 99 12.07 3.51 -2.41
C ILE A 99 13.28 3.83 -3.27
N ASP A 100 14.12 2.85 -3.60
CA ASP A 100 15.28 3.03 -4.47
C ASP A 100 14.85 3.49 -5.87
N TYR A 101 13.73 2.97 -6.38
CA TYR A 101 13.17 3.34 -7.67
C TYR A 101 12.55 4.75 -7.68
N LEU A 102 11.78 5.12 -6.66
CA LEU A 102 11.15 6.45 -6.55
C LEU A 102 12.12 7.54 -6.08
N GLY A 103 13.26 7.14 -5.52
CA GLY A 103 14.25 8.01 -4.93
C GLY A 103 14.01 8.30 -3.44
N PRO A 104 15.05 8.72 -2.72
CA PRO A 104 15.04 8.83 -1.25
C PRO A 104 14.02 9.85 -0.71
N GLU A 105 13.62 10.85 -1.50
CA GLU A 105 12.59 11.82 -1.09
C GLU A 105 11.21 11.17 -0.89
N ALA A 106 10.94 10.05 -1.59
CA ALA A 106 9.73 9.26 -1.40
C ALA A 106 9.63 8.70 0.03
N SER A 107 10.77 8.35 0.65
CA SER A 107 10.82 7.77 1.99
C SER A 107 10.35 8.72 3.09
N LYS A 108 10.49 10.04 2.90
CA LYS A 108 10.15 11.05 3.91
C LYS A 108 8.65 11.17 4.18
N ASN A 109 7.83 10.73 3.22
CA ASN A 109 6.38 10.79 3.28
C ASN A 109 5.75 9.39 3.38
N SER A 110 6.51 8.40 3.84
CA SER A 110 6.04 7.03 3.97
C SER A 110 5.22 6.82 5.25
N CYS A 111 4.15 6.04 5.13
CA CYS A 111 3.28 5.64 6.22
C CYS A 111 3.05 4.12 6.17
N LEU A 112 3.13 3.46 7.33
CA LEU A 112 2.77 2.04 7.45
C LEU A 112 1.30 1.92 7.86
N ILE A 113 0.51 1.22 7.05
CA ILE A 113 -0.89 0.88 7.32
C ILE A 113 -0.97 -0.58 7.73
N ILE A 114 -1.34 -0.82 8.99
CA ILE A 114 -1.60 -2.17 9.49
C ILE A 114 -3.08 -2.50 9.25
N THR A 115 -3.31 -3.56 8.49
CA THR A 115 -4.63 -4.07 8.08
C THR A 115 -4.99 -5.35 8.83
N ARG A 116 -6.25 -5.78 8.73
CA ARG A 116 -6.80 -6.96 9.43
C ARG A 116 -6.80 -6.85 10.96
N CYS A 117 -6.90 -5.64 11.49
CA CYS A 117 -6.91 -5.38 12.94
C CYS A 117 -8.17 -5.91 13.64
N GLU A 118 -9.21 -6.27 12.89
CA GLU A 118 -10.40 -6.98 13.39
C GLU A 118 -10.11 -8.41 13.84
N SER A 119 -8.98 -9.00 13.42
CA SER A 119 -8.60 -10.36 13.81
C SER A 119 -8.11 -10.49 15.26
N ILE A 120 -7.94 -9.37 15.97
CA ILE A 120 -7.47 -9.32 17.36
C ILE A 120 -8.47 -8.60 18.26
N GLY A 121 -8.42 -8.91 19.57
CA GLY A 121 -9.27 -8.26 20.57
C GLY A 121 -8.88 -6.80 20.82
N GLU A 122 -9.80 -6.00 21.35
CA GLU A 122 -9.57 -4.59 21.69
C GLU A 122 -8.35 -4.38 22.60
N GLY A 123 -8.19 -5.20 23.64
CA GLY A 123 -7.03 -5.12 24.53
C GLY A 123 -5.69 -5.36 23.83
N GLN A 124 -5.65 -6.26 22.84
CA GLN A 124 -4.45 -6.49 22.04
C GLN A 124 -4.16 -5.32 21.10
N ARG A 125 -5.20 -4.67 20.54
CA ARG A 125 -5.03 -3.48 19.70
C ARG A 125 -4.42 -2.33 20.49
N GLU A 126 -4.89 -2.09 21.71
CA GLU A 126 -4.34 -1.02 22.55
C GLU A 126 -2.90 -1.31 22.98
N THR A 127 -2.55 -2.57 23.27
CA THR A 127 -1.15 -2.96 23.52
C THR A 127 -0.27 -2.68 22.31
N LEU A 128 -0.68 -3.13 21.11
CA LEU A 128 0.09 -2.92 19.88
C LEU A 128 0.25 -1.43 19.57
N LYS A 129 -0.82 -0.65 19.73
CA LYS A 129 -0.78 0.80 19.56
C LYS A 129 0.20 1.45 20.53
N LYS A 130 0.20 1.02 21.78
CA LYS A 130 1.14 1.51 22.80
C LYS A 130 2.58 1.15 22.44
N GLU A 131 2.86 -0.08 22.03
CA GLU A 131 4.19 -0.51 21.58
C GLU A 131 4.69 0.36 20.42
N LEU A 132 3.88 0.54 19.38
CA LEU A 132 4.21 1.38 18.22
C LEU A 132 4.44 2.85 18.61
N MET A 133 3.62 3.40 19.51
CA MET A 133 3.76 4.79 19.97
C MET A 133 4.93 4.99 20.93
N GLU A 134 5.37 3.95 21.65
CA GLU A 134 6.47 4.03 22.61
C GLU A 134 7.83 3.79 21.96
N ASP A 135 7.85 3.09 20.82
CA ASP A 135 9.03 2.77 20.04
C ASP A 135 9.79 4.03 19.57
N ALA A 136 11.10 4.04 19.79
CA ALA A 136 11.95 5.19 19.52
C ALA A 136 12.09 5.52 18.03
N TYR A 137 11.86 4.55 17.14
CA TYR A 137 11.93 4.73 15.70
C TYR A 137 10.65 5.34 15.11
N PHE A 138 9.51 5.20 15.78
CA PHE A 138 8.22 5.78 15.37
C PHE A 138 7.91 7.13 16.03
N LYS A 139 8.71 7.55 17.02
CA LYS A 139 8.56 8.83 17.73
C LYS A 139 9.20 10.06 17.04
N GLN A 140 9.77 9.90 15.84
CA GLN A 140 10.47 10.99 15.13
C GLN A 140 9.54 11.77 14.22
#